data_AF-W8RWJ9-F1
#
_entry.id   AF-W8RWJ9-F1
#
_cell.length_a   1.000
_cell.length_b   1.000
_cell.length_c   1.000
_cell.angle_alpha   90.00
_cell.angle_beta   90.00
_cell.angle_gamma   90.00
#
_symmetry.space_group_name_H-M   'P 1'
#
loop_
_entity.id
_entity.type
_entity.pdbx_description
1 polymer ?
#
loop_
_entity_poly.entity_id
_entity_poly.type
_entity_poly.pdbx_seq_one_letter_code
_entity_poly.pdbx_strand_id
1 'polypeptide(L)'
;MLAVAGLAAPALADWTASPQSMGLAGQVGQGFPYQCPPTGAVSQVIWGSGHYTSDSAICPAAVHAGRIDVAPGGVVSVVVTGPQTAYGGISRFGVTSNAYGAWDQSYGFR
;
A
#
# COMPACT_ATOMS: atom_id res chain seq x y z
N MET A 1 4.45 8.21 -35.22
CA MET A 1 5.26 8.55 -34.03
C MET A 1 4.35 8.33 -32.82
N LEU A 2 4.40 7.15 -32.18
CA LEU A 2 3.55 6.87 -31.02
C LEU A 2 4.08 7.70 -29.85
N ALA A 3 3.24 8.61 -29.34
CA ALA A 3 3.49 9.23 -28.05
C ALA A 3 3.36 8.14 -26.99
N VAL A 4 4.49 7.68 -26.44
CA VAL A 4 4.50 6.92 -25.20
C VAL A 4 4.08 7.92 -24.14
N ALA A 5 2.81 7.90 -23.76
CA ALA A 5 2.35 8.66 -22.60
C ALA A 5 3.17 8.17 -21.40
N GLY A 6 4.12 9.01 -20.98
CA GLY A 6 4.90 8.77 -19.77
C GLY A 6 3.93 8.74 -18.60
N LEU A 7 3.58 7.54 -18.14
CA LEU A 7 2.91 7.32 -16.87
C LEU A 7 3.92 7.62 -15.77
N ALA A 8 4.22 8.89 -15.55
CA ALA A 8 4.74 9.33 -14.27
C ALA A 8 3.63 9.05 -13.27
N ALA A 9 3.70 7.88 -12.62
CA ALA A 9 2.88 7.65 -11.43
C ALA A 9 3.13 8.83 -10.49
N PRO A 10 2.10 9.53 -9.99
CA PRO A 10 2.34 10.61 -9.06
C PRO A 10 3.08 10.03 -7.85
N ALA A 11 4.24 10.61 -7.56
CA ALA A 11 4.85 10.46 -6.25
C ALA A 11 3.80 10.87 -5.22
N LEU A 12 3.44 9.94 -4.32
CA LEU A 12 2.76 10.36 -3.11
C LEU A 12 3.76 11.24 -2.37
N ALA A 13 3.41 12.49 -2.11
CA ALA A 13 4.22 13.33 -1.22
C ALA A 13 4.15 12.82 0.24
N ASP A 14 3.27 11.86 0.51
CA ASP A 14 2.82 11.51 1.84
C ASP A 14 2.84 9.99 2.07
N TRP A 15 3.63 9.58 3.05
CA TRP A 15 3.73 8.19 3.51
C TRP A 15 2.50 7.71 4.30
N THR A 16 1.51 8.57 4.54
CA THR A 16 0.26 8.24 5.22
C THR A 16 -0.89 7.89 4.27
N ALA A 17 -0.73 8.09 2.96
CA ALA A 17 -1.78 7.83 1.99
C ALA A 17 -2.17 6.35 1.92
N SER A 18 -3.48 6.09 1.78
CA SER A 18 -4.09 4.77 1.70
C SER A 18 -5.08 4.69 0.53
N PRO A 19 -5.44 3.49 0.04
CA PRO A 19 -6.49 3.35 -0.98
C PRO A 19 -7.79 4.04 -0.59
N GLN A 20 -8.16 4.05 0.69
CA GLN A 20 -9.34 4.73 1.19
C GLN A 20 -9.21 6.26 1.12
N SER A 21 -8.08 6.85 1.57
CA SER A 21 -7.88 8.29 1.51
C SER A 21 -7.81 8.82 0.07
N MET A 22 -7.46 7.95 -0.88
CA MET A 22 -7.37 8.27 -2.31
C MET A 22 -8.68 7.99 -3.08
N GLY A 23 -9.73 7.47 -2.43
CA GLY A 23 -10.99 7.12 -3.08
C GLY A 23 -10.91 5.90 -4.00
N LEU A 24 -9.90 5.04 -3.81
CA LEU A 24 -9.61 3.88 -4.64
C LEU A 24 -10.16 2.58 -4.03
N ALA A 25 -10.57 2.59 -2.77
CA ALA A 25 -11.09 1.42 -2.07
C ALA A 25 -12.26 0.71 -2.80
N GLY A 26 -13.05 1.41 -3.62
CA GLY A 26 -14.12 0.79 -4.41
C GLY A 26 -13.68 0.14 -5.73
N GLN A 27 -12.41 0.26 -6.13
CA GLN A 27 -11.91 -0.13 -7.45
C GLN A 27 -11.33 -1.55 -7.44
N VAL A 28 -12.13 -2.52 -6.96
CA VAL A 28 -11.73 -3.92 -6.80
C VAL A 28 -11.20 -4.51 -8.11
N GLY A 29 -10.05 -5.20 -8.02
CA GLY A 29 -9.37 -5.85 -9.13
C GLY A 29 -8.48 -4.92 -9.97
N GLN A 30 -8.55 -3.60 -9.77
CA GLN A 30 -7.72 -2.64 -10.48
C GLN A 30 -6.38 -2.45 -9.77
N GLY A 31 -5.31 -2.40 -10.57
CA GLY A 31 -3.95 -2.19 -10.10
C GLY A 31 -3.46 -0.80 -10.49
N PHE A 32 -3.03 0.00 -9.50
CA PHE A 32 -2.48 1.32 -9.73
C PHE A 32 -1.01 1.36 -9.34
N PRO A 33 -0.14 2.04 -10.11
CA PRO A 33 1.23 2.31 -9.68
C PRO A 33 1.25 3.45 -8.66
N TYR A 34 2.04 3.30 -7.60
CA TYR A 34 2.26 4.32 -6.56
C TYR A 34 3.73 4.47 -6.33
N GLN A 35 4.19 5.71 -6.28
CA GLN A 35 5.57 6.03 -5.96
C GLN A 35 5.65 6.54 -4.51
N CYS A 36 6.40 5.81 -3.70
CA CYS A 36 6.78 6.17 -2.34
C CYS A 36 8.07 6.99 -2.37
N PRO A 37 8.07 8.21 -1.80
CA PRO A 37 9.24 9.08 -1.83
C PRO A 37 10.32 8.54 -0.89
N PRO A 38 11.60 8.84 -1.16
CA PRO A 38 12.71 8.42 -0.29
C PRO A 38 12.57 9.01 1.13
N THR A 39 13.23 8.38 2.10
CA THR A 39 13.39 8.87 3.48
C THR A 39 12.09 9.15 4.23
N GLY A 40 11.03 8.38 3.99
CA GLY A 40 9.78 8.54 4.73
C GLY A 40 9.76 7.88 6.10
N ALA A 41 8.56 7.75 6.67
CA ALA A 41 8.34 7.21 7.99
C ALA A 41 7.38 6.01 7.97
N VAL A 42 7.75 4.96 8.71
CA VAL A 42 6.95 3.74 8.91
C VAL A 42 6.19 3.75 10.25
N SER A 43 6.00 4.92 10.84
CA SER A 43 5.31 5.09 12.13
C SER A 43 3.80 4.91 12.05
N GLN A 44 3.24 4.79 10.84
CA GLN A 44 1.80 4.61 10.66
C GLN A 44 1.37 3.22 11.09
N VAL A 45 0.21 3.15 11.75
CA VAL A 45 -0.43 1.88 12.06
C VAL A 45 -0.94 1.28 10.75
N ILE A 46 -0.51 0.06 10.47
CA ILE A 46 -1.02 -0.75 9.36
C ILE A 46 -1.61 -2.05 9.91
N TRP A 47 -2.56 -2.62 9.17
CA TRP A 47 -3.25 -3.83 9.53
C TRP A 47 -3.17 -4.87 8.41
N GLY A 48 -2.73 -6.07 8.77
CA GLY A 48 -2.66 -7.21 7.88
C GLY A 48 -1.29 -7.56 7.31
N SER A 49 -1.23 -8.73 6.68
CA SER A 49 -0.03 -9.31 6.12
C SER A 49 -0.42 -10.11 4.89
N GLY A 50 0.16 -9.75 3.74
CA GLY A 50 -0.30 -10.23 2.44
C GLY A 50 -1.38 -9.30 1.88
N HIS A 51 -2.57 -9.32 2.50
CA HIS A 51 -3.58 -8.28 2.31
C HIS A 51 -3.55 -7.30 3.48
N TYR A 52 -3.78 -6.03 3.17
CA TYR A 52 -3.89 -4.93 4.12
C TYR A 52 -5.28 -4.31 4.07
N THR A 53 -5.79 -3.81 5.18
CA THR A 53 -7.05 -3.04 5.18
C THR A 53 -6.91 -1.80 4.30
N SER A 54 -7.98 -1.37 3.61
CA SER A 54 -7.96 -0.24 2.67
C SER A 54 -7.54 1.11 3.27
N ASP A 55 -7.60 1.26 4.59
CA ASP A 55 -7.17 2.44 5.35
C ASP A 55 -5.69 2.39 5.77
N SER A 56 -5.01 1.23 5.63
CA SER A 56 -3.57 1.11 5.91
C SER A 56 -2.74 1.92 4.92
N ALA A 57 -1.75 2.65 5.43
CA ALA A 57 -0.83 3.43 4.62
C ALA A 57 0.01 2.56 3.66
N ILE A 58 0.06 2.95 2.38
CA ILE A 58 0.64 2.16 1.27
C ILE A 58 2.15 1.97 1.45
N CYS A 59 2.90 3.03 1.72
CA CYS A 59 4.36 2.96 1.76
C CYS A 59 4.89 2.15 2.96
N PRO A 60 4.39 2.32 4.19
CA PRO A 60 4.70 1.42 5.29
C PRO A 60 4.31 -0.04 5.02
N ALA A 61 3.15 -0.29 4.40
CA ALA A 61 2.73 -1.63 4.01
C ALA A 61 3.63 -2.24 2.92
N ALA A 62 4.16 -1.42 2.00
CA ALA A 62 5.10 -1.83 0.97
C ALA A 62 6.46 -2.24 1.56
N VAL A 63 6.98 -1.46 2.51
CA VAL A 63 8.18 -1.83 3.28
C VAL A 63 7.92 -3.11 4.09
N HIS A 64 6.80 -3.17 4.81
CA HIS A 64 6.38 -4.38 5.52
C HIS A 64 6.25 -5.59 4.58
N ALA A 65 5.82 -5.42 3.34
CA ALA A 65 5.75 -6.49 2.34
C ALA A 65 7.09 -6.83 1.69
N GLY A 66 8.18 -6.13 2.03
CA GLY A 66 9.51 -6.30 1.43
C GLY A 66 9.57 -5.85 -0.04
N ARG A 67 8.71 -4.90 -0.46
CA ARG A 67 8.63 -4.42 -1.84
C ARG A 67 9.54 -3.23 -2.12
N ILE A 68 9.81 -2.41 -1.10
CA ILE A 68 10.69 -1.24 -1.15
C ILE A 68 11.42 -1.08 0.19
N ASP A 69 12.48 -0.28 0.19
CA ASP A 69 13.16 0.20 1.40
C ASP A 69 12.80 1.66 1.69
N VAL A 70 12.84 2.06 2.97
CA VAL A 70 12.49 3.43 3.39
C VAL A 70 13.43 4.48 2.80
N ALA A 71 14.73 4.23 2.81
CA ALA A 71 15.73 5.21 2.41
C ALA A 71 15.61 5.59 0.91
N PRO A 72 15.64 4.64 -0.05
CA PRO A 72 15.44 4.97 -1.46
C PRO A 72 13.97 5.18 -1.84
N GLY A 73 13.01 4.70 -1.05
CA GLY A 73 11.61 4.62 -1.46
C GLY A 73 11.44 3.65 -2.63
N GLY A 74 10.48 3.93 -3.52
CA GLY A 74 10.31 3.15 -4.75
C GLY A 74 8.90 3.16 -5.31
N VAL A 75 8.70 2.47 -6.43
CA VAL A 75 7.39 2.32 -7.07
C VAL A 75 6.83 0.94 -6.74
N VAL A 76 5.58 0.89 -6.29
CA VAL A 76 4.83 -0.33 -6.04
C VAL A 76 3.53 -0.33 -6.82
N SER A 77 3.06 -1.50 -7.22
CA SER A 77 1.71 -1.62 -7.77
C SER A 77 0.75 -2.15 -6.71
N VAL A 78 -0.19 -1.31 -6.29
CA VAL A 78 -1.24 -1.68 -5.35
C VAL A 78 -2.46 -2.16 -6.12
N VAL A 79 -2.99 -3.30 -5.73
CA VAL A 79 -4.22 -3.87 -6.26
C VAL A 79 -5.26 -3.82 -5.16
N VAL A 80 -6.37 -3.12 -5.41
CA VAL A 80 -7.51 -3.13 -4.49
C VAL A 80 -8.25 -4.45 -4.67
N THR A 81 -8.63 -5.06 -3.56
CA THR A 81 -9.24 -6.38 -3.47
C THR A 81 -10.48 -6.32 -2.58
N GLY A 82 -11.34 -7.33 -2.67
CA GLY A 82 -12.59 -7.38 -1.91
C GLY A 82 -12.40 -7.52 -0.39
N PRO A 83 -13.51 -7.71 0.34
CA PRO A 83 -13.49 -7.85 1.79
C PRO A 83 -12.70 -9.08 2.24
N GLN A 84 -12.10 -8.98 3.42
CA GLN A 84 -11.55 -10.12 4.15
C GLN A 84 -12.24 -10.22 5.51
N THR A 85 -12.42 -11.44 6.00
CA THR A 85 -13.01 -11.68 7.32
C THR A 85 -12.00 -11.56 8.45
N ALA A 86 -10.70 -11.63 8.15
CA ALA A 86 -9.61 -11.46 9.11
C ALA A 86 -8.29 -11.09 8.41
N TYR A 87 -7.40 -10.46 9.18
CA TYR A 87 -6.07 -10.05 8.76
C TYR A 87 -5.03 -10.50 9.80
N GLY A 88 -3.96 -11.17 9.35
CA GLY A 88 -2.85 -11.57 10.22
C GLY A 88 -1.91 -10.41 10.52
N GLY A 89 -1.52 -10.25 11.77
CA GLY A 89 -0.51 -9.27 12.20
C GLY A 89 0.84 -9.94 12.46
N ILE A 90 1.92 -9.35 11.93
CA ILE A 90 3.30 -9.77 12.14
C ILE A 90 4.24 -8.57 12.06
N SER A 91 5.48 -8.73 12.54
CA SER A 91 6.57 -7.79 12.28
C SER A 91 7.55 -8.37 11.28
N ARG A 92 7.92 -7.61 10.24
CA ARG A 92 8.95 -7.96 9.25
C ARG A 92 9.48 -6.72 8.55
N PHE A 93 10.70 -6.79 8.04
CA PHE A 93 11.41 -5.68 7.38
C PHE A 93 11.41 -4.38 8.21
N GLY A 94 11.51 -4.51 9.54
CA GLY A 94 11.54 -3.36 10.46
C GLY A 94 10.20 -2.65 10.68
N VAL A 95 9.09 -3.17 10.14
CA VAL A 95 7.74 -2.63 10.30
C VAL A 95 6.87 -3.66 11.01
N THR A 96 6.01 -3.19 11.92
CA THR A 96 5.01 -4.03 12.59
C THR A 96 3.64 -3.75 12.00
N SER A 97 2.95 -4.80 11.56
CA SER A 97 1.56 -4.74 11.14
C SER A 97 0.67 -5.49 12.13
N ASN A 98 -0.47 -4.89 12.45
CA ASN A 98 -1.40 -5.43 13.45
C ASN A 98 -2.36 -6.42 12.81
N ALA A 99 -2.84 -7.36 13.61
CA ALA A 99 -3.98 -8.18 13.21
C ALA A 99 -5.25 -7.34 13.22
N TYR A 100 -6.23 -7.71 12.41
CA TYR A 100 -7.53 -7.07 12.40
C TYR A 100 -8.65 -8.06 12.04
N GLY A 101 -9.88 -7.71 12.39
CA GLY A 101 -11.07 -8.49 12.08
C GLY A 101 -11.58 -8.23 10.66
N ALA A 102 -12.89 -8.42 10.46
CA ALA A 102 -13.51 -8.17 9.17
C ALA A 102 -13.38 -6.71 8.74
N TRP A 103 -13.09 -6.49 7.46
CA TRP A 103 -13.03 -5.15 6.86
C TRP A 103 -13.43 -5.20 5.38
N ASP A 104 -14.17 -4.18 4.94
CA ASP A 104 -14.94 -4.22 3.69
C ASP A 104 -14.08 -4.21 2.43
N GLN A 105 -12.89 -3.62 2.47
CA GLN A 105 -12.01 -3.50 1.30
C GLN A 105 -10.55 -3.69 1.69
N SER A 106 -9.82 -4.45 0.89
CA SER A 106 -8.41 -4.73 1.17
C SER A 106 -7.54 -4.32 0.02
N TYR A 107 -6.23 -4.33 0.20
CA TYR A 107 -5.31 -4.23 -0.92
C TYR A 107 -4.10 -5.15 -0.75
N GLY A 108 -3.45 -5.43 -1.85
CA GLY A 108 -2.19 -6.15 -1.89
C GLY A 108 -1.23 -5.53 -2.91
N PHE A 109 -0.03 -6.10 -3.00
CA PHE A 109 0.98 -5.71 -3.98
C PHE A 109 1.15 -6.81 -5.02
N ARG A 110 1.19 -6.43 -6.30
CA ARG A 110 1.59 -7.33 -7.40
C ARG A 110 3.07 -7.14 -7.71
#